data_AF-A0A8R1EPN6-F1
#
_entry.id   AF-A0A8R1EPN6-F1
#
_cell.length_a   1.000
_cell.length_b   1.000
_cell.length_c   1.000
_cell.angle_alpha   90.00
_cell.angle_beta   90.00
_cell.angle_gamma   90.00
#
_symmetry.space_group_name_H-M   'P 1'
#
loop_
_entity.id
_entity.type
_entity.pdbx_description
1 polymer ?
#
loop_
_entity_poly.entity_id
_entity_poly.type
_entity_poly.pdbx_seq_one_letter_code
_entity_poly.pdbx_strand_id
1 'polypeptide(L)'
;MVPRLLDTHALVHKEINGQKISCRELLEYFKAYMRIFKGQDLPEPKSMLMATAEANNLAAVASSRAVYQKLMEEVCGGDTPYMSTNELLEEHERCKNEAIREFRTARKMGGVEFSLTFLEKLESDLQVCG
;
A
#
# COMPACT_ATOMS: atom_id res chain seq x y z
N MET A 1 -7.58 -34.90 12.19
CA MET A 1 -7.28 -34.23 10.91
C MET A 1 -7.20 -32.70 11.04
N VAL A 2 -8.00 -32.06 11.90
CA VAL A 2 -7.89 -30.60 12.19
C VAL A 2 -6.56 -30.17 12.84
N PRO A 3 -5.97 -30.89 13.82
CA PRO A 3 -4.79 -30.40 14.54
C PRO A 3 -3.55 -30.21 13.66
N ARG A 4 -3.41 -31.01 12.61
CA ARG A 4 -2.25 -31.00 11.72
C ARG A 4 -2.26 -29.82 10.72
N LEU A 5 -3.43 -29.21 10.50
CA LEU A 5 -3.59 -28.05 9.61
C LEU A 5 -3.29 -26.72 10.34
N LEU A 6 -3.53 -26.70 11.66
CA LEU A 6 -3.35 -25.52 12.52
C LEU A 6 -2.11 -25.64 13.43
N ASP A 7 -1.26 -26.64 13.18
CA ASP A 7 0.01 -26.81 13.87
C ASP A 7 0.88 -25.58 13.65
N THR A 8 1.38 -24.98 14.73
CA THR A 8 2.21 -23.76 14.70
C THR A 8 3.45 -23.91 13.83
N HIS A 9 3.96 -25.13 13.64
CA HIS A 9 5.11 -25.42 12.80
C HIS A 9 4.74 -25.69 11.32
N ALA A 10 3.46 -25.85 11.01
CA ALA A 10 2.96 -26.15 9.66
C ALA A 10 2.06 -25.04 9.07
N LEU A 11 1.89 -23.91 9.77
CA LEU A 11 1.12 -22.77 9.28
C LEU A 11 1.79 -22.14 8.05
N VAL A 12 1.11 -22.21 6.92
CA VAL A 12 1.57 -21.61 5.67
C VAL A 12 1.20 -20.13 5.66
N HIS A 13 2.21 -19.27 5.49
CA HIS A 13 1.95 -17.83 5.31
C HIS A 13 1.19 -17.58 4.01
N LYS A 14 0.22 -16.67 4.06
CA LYS A 14 -0.45 -16.24 2.84
C LYS A 14 0.54 -15.49 1.96
N GLU A 15 0.68 -15.98 0.74
CA GLU A 15 1.48 -15.34 -0.29
C GLU A 15 0.61 -14.94 -1.47
N ILE A 16 0.92 -13.78 -2.06
CA ILE A 16 0.40 -13.32 -3.35
C ILE A 16 1.61 -12.94 -4.19
N ASN A 17 1.71 -13.55 -5.38
CA ASN A 17 2.86 -13.39 -6.26
C ASN A 17 4.23 -13.68 -5.58
N GLY A 18 4.27 -14.73 -4.76
CA GLY A 18 5.48 -15.15 -4.04
C GLY A 18 5.92 -14.22 -2.91
N GLN A 19 5.07 -13.26 -2.50
CA GLN A 19 5.34 -12.38 -1.37
C GLN A 19 4.38 -12.66 -0.23
N LYS A 20 4.93 -12.81 0.98
CA LYS A 20 4.16 -12.84 2.23
C LYS A 20 3.42 -11.52 2.39
N ILE A 21 2.13 -11.59 2.70
CA ILE A 21 1.29 -10.41 2.91
C ILE A 21 0.92 -10.24 4.37
N SER A 22 0.82 -8.99 4.80
CA SER A 22 0.29 -8.61 6.10
C SER A 22 -1.24 -8.72 6.15
N CYS A 23 -1.81 -8.68 7.35
CA CYS A 23 -3.26 -8.65 7.54
C CYS A 23 -3.91 -7.41 6.90
N ARG A 24 -3.23 -6.26 6.94
CA ARG A 24 -3.71 -5.01 6.32
C ARG A 24 -3.78 -5.14 4.81
N GLU A 25 -2.74 -5.69 4.18
CA GLU A 25 -2.73 -5.91 2.73
C GLU A 25 -3.79 -6.93 2.32
N LEU A 26 -3.94 -8.02 3.07
CA LEU A 26 -4.96 -9.05 2.81
C LEU A 26 -6.38 -8.46 2.76
N LEU A 27 -6.69 -7.49 3.64
CA LEU A 27 -7.98 -6.80 3.61
C LEU A 27 -8.19 -6.01 2.31
N GLU A 28 -7.15 -5.35 1.80
CA GLU A 28 -7.23 -4.59 0.54
C GLU A 28 -7.45 -5.53 -0.66
N TYR A 29 -6.74 -6.66 -0.72
CA TYR A 29 -7.03 -7.70 -1.72
C TYR A 29 -8.47 -8.20 -1.64
N PHE A 30 -8.99 -8.39 -0.43
CA PHE A 30 -10.35 -8.86 -0.24
C PHE A 30 -11.39 -7.86 -0.78
N LYS A 31 -11.22 -6.56 -0.47
CA LYS A 31 -12.07 -5.49 -0.99
C LYS A 31 -12.01 -5.41 -2.52
N ALA A 32 -10.81 -5.51 -3.09
CA ALA A 32 -10.60 -5.50 -4.54
C ALA A 32 -11.34 -6.67 -5.18
N TYR A 33 -11.10 -7.91 -4.73
CA TYR A 33 -11.77 -9.11 -5.23
C TYR A 33 -13.29 -9.01 -5.14
N MET A 34 -13.84 -8.61 -3.99
CA MET A 34 -15.29 -8.44 -3.86
C MET A 34 -15.88 -7.40 -4.81
N ARG A 35 -15.14 -6.33 -5.16
CA ARG A 35 -15.60 -5.35 -6.16
C ARG A 35 -15.73 -5.96 -7.54
N ILE A 36 -14.82 -6.85 -7.95
CA ILE A 36 -14.89 -7.50 -9.26
C ILE A 36 -16.03 -8.52 -9.30
N PHE A 37 -16.25 -9.25 -8.21
CA PHE A 37 -17.33 -10.25 -8.12
C PHE A 37 -18.72 -9.67 -7.80
N LYS A 38 -18.90 -8.33 -7.81
CA LYS A 38 -20.23 -7.71 -7.58
C LYS A 38 -21.20 -7.86 -8.77
N GLY A 39 -20.74 -8.30 -9.93
CA GLY A 39 -21.60 -8.63 -11.09
C GLY A 39 -22.12 -10.08 -11.07
N GLN A 40 -23.09 -10.42 -11.93
CA GLN A 40 -23.59 -11.80 -12.08
C GLN A 40 -22.65 -12.70 -12.89
N ASP A 41 -21.67 -12.13 -13.60
CA ASP A 41 -20.72 -12.86 -14.44
C ASP A 41 -19.37 -13.03 -13.75
N LEU A 42 -18.75 -14.19 -13.94
CA LEU A 42 -17.38 -14.42 -13.51
C LEU A 42 -16.45 -13.52 -14.36
N PRO A 43 -15.62 -12.65 -13.75
CA PRO A 43 -14.70 -11.82 -14.50
C PRO A 43 -13.73 -12.67 -15.30
N GLU A 44 -13.45 -12.26 -16.54
CA GLU A 44 -12.45 -12.95 -17.36
C GLU A 44 -11.07 -12.95 -16.67
N PRO A 45 -10.20 -13.95 -16.93
CA PRO A 45 -8.87 -14.03 -16.33
C PRO A 45 -8.03 -12.75 -16.49
N LYS A 46 -8.22 -12.02 -17.59
CA LYS A 46 -7.61 -10.71 -17.83
C LYS A 46 -8.06 -9.65 -16.82
N SER A 47 -9.35 -9.62 -16.49
CA SER A 47 -9.92 -8.73 -15.47
C SER A 47 -9.43 -9.12 -14.06
N MET A 48 -9.29 -10.40 -13.76
CA MET A 48 -8.71 -10.89 -12.50
C MET A 48 -7.23 -10.52 -12.31
N LEU A 49 -6.44 -10.50 -13.39
CA LEU A 49 -5.05 -10.01 -13.33
C LEU A 49 -5.01 -8.50 -13.09
N MET A 50 -5.83 -7.71 -13.79
CA MET A 50 -5.92 -6.26 -13.58
C MET A 50 -6.36 -5.91 -12.15
N ALA A 51 -7.33 -6.66 -11.63
CA ALA A 51 -7.75 -6.56 -10.24
C ALA A 51 -6.64 -6.84 -9.22
N THR A 52 -5.81 -7.85 -9.49
CA THR A 52 -4.69 -8.18 -8.62
C THR A 52 -3.61 -7.09 -8.71
N ALA A 53 -3.36 -6.56 -9.92
CA ALA A 53 -2.49 -5.41 -10.12
C ALA A 53 -3.00 -4.15 -9.39
N GLU A 54 -4.30 -3.87 -9.46
CA GLU A 54 -4.95 -2.78 -8.72
C GLU A 54 -4.78 -2.97 -7.20
N ALA A 55 -5.06 -4.17 -6.68
CA ALA A 55 -4.89 -4.47 -5.27
C ALA A 55 -3.44 -4.32 -4.79
N ASN A 56 -2.46 -4.76 -5.59
CA ASN A 56 -1.03 -4.56 -5.30
C ASN A 56 -0.69 -3.06 -5.19
N ASN A 57 -1.18 -2.26 -6.15
CA ASN A 57 -0.90 -0.83 -6.18
C ASN A 57 -1.58 -0.11 -5.01
N LEU A 58 -2.83 -0.43 -4.69
CA LEU A 58 -3.53 0.12 -3.52
C LEU A 58 -2.84 -0.24 -2.19
N ALA A 59 -2.39 -1.48 -2.06
CA ALA A 59 -1.61 -1.92 -0.91
C ALA A 59 -0.28 -1.14 -0.79
N ALA A 60 0.42 -0.94 -1.91
CA ALA A 60 1.64 -0.13 -1.95
C ALA A 60 1.37 1.33 -1.57
N VAL A 61 0.31 1.97 -2.11
CA VAL A 61 -0.11 3.33 -1.73
C VAL A 61 -0.37 3.42 -0.23
N ALA A 62 -1.13 2.47 0.33
CA ALA A 62 -1.44 2.45 1.75
C ALA A 62 -0.19 2.28 2.63
N SER A 63 0.78 1.47 2.17
CA SER A 63 2.06 1.30 2.86
C SER A 63 2.90 2.57 2.82
N SER A 64 3.10 3.15 1.64
CA SER A 64 3.85 4.39 1.44
C SER A 64 3.28 5.56 2.22
N ARG A 65 1.95 5.72 2.25
CA ARG A 65 1.30 6.76 3.05
C ARG A 65 1.53 6.56 4.55
N ALA A 66 1.53 5.32 5.02
CA ALA A 66 1.83 5.03 6.42
C ALA A 66 3.28 5.37 6.79
N VAL A 67 4.22 5.19 5.85
CA VAL A 67 5.62 5.66 6.02
C VAL A 67 5.67 7.17 6.17
N TYR A 68 5.03 7.91 5.25
CA TYR A 68 4.96 9.38 5.35
C TYR A 68 4.38 9.83 6.69
N GLN A 69 3.22 9.29 7.07
CA GLN A 69 2.52 9.69 8.29
C GLN A 69 3.37 9.41 9.54
N LYS A 70 4.05 8.26 9.57
CA LYS A 70 4.96 7.93 10.67
C LYS A 70 6.12 8.93 10.76
N LEU A 71 6.77 9.23 9.64
CA LEU A 71 7.92 10.14 9.63
C LEU A 71 7.51 11.58 10.00
N MET A 72 6.37 12.06 9.49
CA MET A 72 5.87 13.39 9.86
C MET A 72 5.45 13.46 11.33
N GLU A 73 4.85 12.41 11.90
CA GLU A 73 4.53 12.36 13.33
C GLU A 73 5.81 12.42 14.19
N GLU A 74 6.91 11.80 13.76
CA GLU A 74 8.20 11.88 14.45
C GLU A 74 8.83 13.29 14.39
N VAL A 75 8.53 14.06 13.36
CA VAL A 75 9.11 15.40 13.11
C VAL A 75 8.26 16.51 13.73
N CYS A 76 6.95 16.48 13.54
CA CYS A 76 6.03 17.55 13.89
C CYS A 76 4.77 17.05 14.63
N GLY A 77 4.82 15.86 15.22
CA GLY A 77 3.74 15.31 16.06
C GLY A 77 3.55 16.08 17.37
N GLY A 78 2.51 15.72 18.12
CA GLY A 78 2.07 16.47 19.30
C GLY A 78 3.12 16.64 20.42
N ASP A 79 4.10 15.75 20.48
CA ASP A 79 5.18 15.74 21.48
C ASP A 79 6.49 16.38 20.99
N THR A 80 6.50 16.94 19.78
CA THR A 80 7.69 17.55 19.16
C THR A 80 7.78 19.06 19.45
N PRO A 81 8.99 19.64 19.57
CA PRO A 81 9.16 21.06 19.79
C PRO A 81 8.69 21.88 18.58
N TYR A 82 8.45 23.18 18.81
CA TYR A 82 8.10 24.11 17.73
C TYR A 82 9.15 24.09 16.61
N MET A 83 8.66 24.10 15.38
CA MET A 83 9.43 24.14 14.15
C MET A 83 8.97 25.32 13.29
N SER A 84 9.90 25.97 12.59
CA SER A 84 9.52 27.02 11.64
C SER A 84 8.83 26.43 10.40
N THR A 85 8.04 27.24 9.69
CA THR A 85 7.36 26.79 8.47
C THR A 85 8.34 26.31 7.39
N ASN A 86 9.51 26.93 7.28
CA ASN A 86 10.51 26.52 6.28
C ASN A 86 11.11 25.15 6.61
N GLU A 87 11.49 24.92 7.86
CA GLU A 87 11.98 23.61 8.32
C GLU A 87 10.92 22.53 8.15
N LEU A 88 9.65 22.84 8.44
CA LEU A 88 8.54 21.91 8.24
C LEU A 88 8.35 21.54 6.76
N LEU A 89 8.49 22.49 5.85
CA LEU A 89 8.40 22.24 4.41
C LEU A 89 9.57 21.39 3.89
N GLU A 90 10.78 21.59 4.40
CA GLU A 90 11.94 20.76 4.07
C GLU A 90 11.75 19.31 4.56
N GLU A 91 11.28 19.14 5.79
CA GLU A 91 10.97 17.83 6.34
C GLU A 91 9.79 17.15 5.64
N HIS A 92 8.77 17.91 5.24
CA HIS A 92 7.68 17.42 4.41
C HIS A 92 8.20 16.81 3.11
N GLU A 93 9.03 17.55 2.36
CA GLU A 93 9.58 17.07 1.10
C GLU A 93 10.48 15.84 1.32
N ARG A 94 11.27 15.80 2.40
CA ARG A 94 12.05 14.61 2.77
C ARG A 94 11.15 13.39 3.01
N CYS A 95 10.12 13.53 3.85
CA CYS A 95 9.20 12.45 4.20
C CYS A 95 8.40 11.96 2.98
N LYS A 96 7.97 12.90 2.13
CA LYS A 96 7.26 12.61 0.88
C LYS A 96 8.15 11.82 -0.08
N ASN A 97 9.41 12.22 -0.26
CA ASN A 97 10.36 11.51 -1.11
C ASN A 97 10.61 10.08 -0.63
N GLU A 98 10.69 9.86 0.69
CA GLU A 98 10.80 8.50 1.26
C GLU A 98 9.57 7.64 1.00
N ALA A 99 8.37 8.21 1.13
CA ALA A 99 7.13 7.50 0.81
C ALA A 99 7.02 7.14 -0.69
N ILE A 100 7.42 8.06 -1.58
CA ILE A 100 7.49 7.81 -3.02
C ILE A 100 8.51 6.71 -3.34
N ARG A 101 9.67 6.74 -2.68
CA ARG A 101 10.70 5.70 -2.83
C ARG A 101 10.16 4.33 -2.44
N GLU A 102 9.48 4.23 -1.29
CA GLU A 102 8.81 3.01 -0.83
C GLU A 102 7.78 2.52 -1.86
N PHE A 103 7.00 3.43 -2.46
CA PHE A 103 6.02 3.05 -3.48
C PHE A 103 6.73 2.46 -4.70
N ARG A 104 7.79 3.10 -5.19
CA ARG A 104 8.51 2.68 -6.39
C ARG A 104 9.21 1.34 -6.21
N THR A 105 9.79 1.07 -5.03
CA THR A 105 10.50 -0.19 -4.73
C THR A 105 9.57 -1.36 -4.42
N ALA A 106 8.30 -1.10 -4.08
CA ALA A 106 7.32 -2.15 -3.87
C ALA A 106 7.18 -3.06 -5.11
N ARG A 107 7.18 -4.37 -4.90
CA ARG A 107 6.88 -5.33 -5.97
C ARG A 107 5.40 -5.25 -6.33
N LYS A 108 5.11 -4.87 -7.57
CA LYS A 108 3.75 -4.64 -8.08
C LYS A 108 3.57 -5.35 -9.41
N MET A 109 2.35 -5.82 -9.68
CA MET A 109 1.94 -6.37 -10.97
C MET A 109 1.27 -5.31 -11.85
N GLY A 110 1.19 -5.54 -13.16
CA GLY A 110 0.51 -4.64 -14.12
C GLY A 110 1.41 -3.68 -14.89
N GLY A 111 2.72 -3.67 -14.62
CA GLY A 111 3.69 -2.83 -15.34
C GLY A 111 3.83 -1.41 -14.78
N VAL A 112 4.84 -0.70 -15.28
CA VAL A 112 5.19 0.65 -14.80
C VAL A 112 4.07 1.64 -15.10
N GLU A 113 3.53 1.65 -16.32
CA GLU A 113 2.48 2.60 -16.74
C GLU A 113 1.21 2.51 -15.87
N PHE A 114 0.77 1.29 -15.54
CA PHE A 114 -0.39 1.11 -14.66
C PHE A 114 -0.10 1.66 -13.25
N SER A 115 1.13 1.47 -12.76
CA SER A 115 1.55 1.94 -11.44
C SER A 115 1.72 3.47 -11.37
N LEU A 116 1.94 4.16 -12.50
CA LEU A 116 2.11 5.61 -12.53
C LEU A 116 0.87 6.36 -12.06
N THR A 117 -0.33 5.90 -12.44
CA THR A 117 -1.58 6.56 -12.03
C THR A 117 -1.77 6.55 -10.51
N PHE A 118 -1.36 5.48 -9.84
CA PHE A 118 -1.39 5.37 -8.37
C PHE A 118 -0.29 6.21 -7.71
N LEU A 119 0.90 6.29 -8.35
CA LEU A 119 1.98 7.14 -7.89
C LEU A 119 1.59 8.63 -7.95
N GLU A 120 1.06 9.10 -9.08
CA GLU A 120 0.57 10.47 -9.25
C GLU A 120 -0.50 10.80 -8.22
N LYS A 121 -1.40 9.85 -7.94
CA LYS A 121 -2.43 10.01 -6.92
C LYS A 121 -1.83 10.11 -5.51
N LEU A 122 -0.84 9.27 -5.18
CA LEU A 122 -0.11 9.35 -3.92
C LEU A 122 0.63 10.69 -3.78
N GLU A 123 1.32 11.14 -4.81
CA GLU A 123 2.03 12.42 -4.82
C GLU A 123 1.07 13.59 -4.59
N SER A 124 -0.07 13.59 -5.29
CA SER A 124 -1.13 14.59 -5.10
C SER A 124 -1.72 14.55 -3.70
N ASP A 125 -1.99 13.37 -3.14
CA ASP A 125 -2.59 13.25 -1.82
C ASP A 125 -1.63 13.71 -0.72
N LEU A 126 -0.31 13.49 -0.89
CA LEU A 126 0.70 13.96 0.05
C LEU A 126 0.92 15.48 -0.06
N GLN A 127 0.75 16.08 -1.23
CA GLN A 127 0.89 17.53 -1.46
C GLN A 127 -0.16 18.37 -0.69
N VAL A 128 -1.34 17.79 -0.42
CA VAL A 128 -2.51 18.50 0.16
C VAL A 128 -2.51 18.47 1.70
N CYS A 129 -1.60 17.76 2.35
CA CYS A 129 -1.54 17.67 3.82
C CYS A 129 -0.88 18.87 4.53
N GLY A 130 -1.08 20.10 4.00
CA GLY A 130 -0.68 21.36 4.64
C GLY A 130 -1.89 22.16 5.13
#